data_AF-A0A931FM14-F1
#
_entry.id   AF-A0A931FM14-F1
#
_cell.length_a   1.000
_cell.length_b   1.000
_cell.length_c   1.000
_cell.angle_alpha   90.00
_cell.angle_beta   90.00
_cell.angle_gamma   90.00
#
_symmetry.space_group_name_H-M   'P 1'
#
loop_
_entity.id
_entity.type
_entity.pdbx_description
1 polymer ?
#
loop_
_entity_poly.entity_id
_entity_poly.type
_entity_poly.pdbx_seq_one_letter_code
_entity_poly.pdbx_strand_id
1 'polypeptide(L)'
;MAVYPEYMVAPIRQDLTEVGFEQLMTPEEVESALADKEGTVLVAVNSVCGCAAAKARPALKMALASADKKPGKLVTVFAGMETDAVAKMREHLLPYPPSSPCIALFKDGELVHMIERYHIEGSDAMRIVNNLQGAFEEYC
;
A
#
# COMPACT_ATOMS: atom_id res chain seq x y z
N MET A 1 -14.77 -12.31 -6.83
CA MET A 1 -14.27 -13.47 -7.60
C MET A 1 -12.79 -13.22 -7.89
N ALA A 2 -11.90 -14.09 -7.43
CA ALA A 2 -10.48 -13.96 -7.67
C ALA A 2 -10.18 -14.04 -9.18
N VAL A 3 -9.50 -13.04 -9.72
CA VAL A 3 -9.22 -12.92 -11.15
C VAL A 3 -8.04 -13.79 -11.56
N TYR A 4 -7.16 -14.14 -10.61
CA TYR A 4 -5.94 -14.91 -10.86
C TYR A 4 -5.88 -16.19 -10.00
N PRO A 5 -5.18 -17.24 -10.46
CA PRO A 5 -4.92 -18.43 -9.66
C PRO A 5 -4.03 -18.13 -8.45
N GLU A 6 -4.32 -18.79 -7.31
CA GLU A 6 -3.63 -18.57 -6.04
C GLU A 6 -2.10 -18.76 -6.12
N TYR A 7 -1.65 -19.81 -6.80
CA TYR A 7 -0.22 -20.10 -6.95
C TYR A 7 0.56 -19.00 -7.68
N MET A 8 -0.12 -18.17 -8.49
CA MET A 8 0.51 -17.07 -9.22
C MET A 8 0.65 -15.82 -8.34
N VAL A 9 -0.32 -15.57 -7.46
CA VAL A 9 -0.35 -14.38 -6.62
C VAL A 9 0.32 -14.57 -5.27
N ALA A 10 0.41 -15.80 -4.77
CA ALA A 10 1.10 -16.15 -3.54
C ALA A 10 2.51 -15.53 -3.45
N PRO A 11 3.41 -15.69 -4.45
CA PRO A 11 4.73 -15.06 -4.40
C PRO A 11 4.69 -13.52 -4.46
N ILE A 12 3.66 -12.94 -5.09
CA ILE A 12 3.50 -11.47 -5.20
C ILE A 12 3.01 -10.86 -3.89
N ARG A 13 2.19 -11.60 -3.14
CA ARG A 13 1.79 -11.26 -1.76
C ARG A 13 2.99 -11.39 -0.83
N GLN A 14 3.69 -12.52 -0.92
CA GLN A 14 4.85 -12.81 -0.08
C GLN A 14 5.92 -11.71 -0.19
N ASP A 15 6.10 -11.15 -1.38
CA ASP A 15 7.04 -10.05 -1.62
C ASP A 15 6.83 -8.85 -0.66
N LEU A 16 5.58 -8.52 -0.30
CA LEU A 16 5.30 -7.46 0.68
C LEU A 16 5.23 -7.99 2.12
N THR A 17 4.69 -9.18 2.34
CA THR A 17 4.58 -9.71 3.71
C THR A 17 5.95 -10.03 4.33
N GLU A 18 6.95 -10.38 3.52
CA GLU A 18 8.34 -10.58 3.95
C GLU A 18 8.99 -9.30 4.53
N VAL A 19 8.47 -8.12 4.18
CA VAL A 19 8.95 -6.84 4.72
C VAL A 19 7.98 -6.25 5.76
N GLY A 20 7.10 -7.09 6.31
CA GLY A 20 6.27 -6.76 7.47
C GLY A 20 4.88 -6.26 7.14
N PHE A 21 4.43 -6.31 5.88
CA PHE A 21 3.05 -5.98 5.55
C PHE A 21 2.08 -7.08 6.02
N GLU A 22 1.04 -6.68 6.72
CA GLU A 22 -0.12 -7.52 7.01
C GLU A 22 -1.06 -7.52 5.81
N GLN A 23 -1.44 -8.70 5.32
CA GLN A 23 -2.39 -8.82 4.22
C GLN A 23 -3.82 -8.74 4.76
N LEU A 24 -4.59 -7.76 4.29
CA LEU A 24 -6.01 -7.62 4.62
C LEU A 24 -6.84 -8.26 3.51
N MET A 25 -7.64 -9.26 3.88
CA MET A 25 -8.44 -10.05 2.97
C MET A 25 -9.93 -9.73 3.02
N THR A 26 -10.41 -9.15 4.12
CA THR A 26 -11.83 -8.80 4.30
C THR A 26 -12.04 -7.30 4.52
N PRO A 27 -13.25 -6.78 4.25
CA PRO A 27 -13.63 -5.41 4.60
C PRO A 27 -13.46 -5.11 6.09
N GLU A 28 -13.79 -6.07 6.97
CA GLU A 28 -13.66 -5.89 8.42
C GLU A 28 -12.20 -5.73 8.86
N GLU A 29 -11.27 -6.42 8.21
CA GLU A 29 -9.83 -6.25 8.45
C GLU A 29 -9.35 -4.86 8.00
N VAL A 30 -9.89 -4.34 6.90
CA VAL A 30 -9.61 -2.96 6.44
C VAL A 30 -10.12 -1.93 7.43
N GLU A 31 -11.37 -2.06 7.87
CA GLU A 31 -11.93 -1.14 8.88
C GLU A 31 -11.16 -1.22 10.18
N SER A 32 -10.84 -2.42 10.64
CA SER A 32 -10.07 -2.61 11.89
C SER A 32 -8.66 -2.03 11.77
N ALA A 33 -8.00 -2.17 10.62
CA ALA A 33 -6.67 -1.64 10.42
C ALA A 33 -6.61 -0.11 10.35
N LEU A 34 -7.71 0.54 9.92
CA LEU A 34 -7.82 2.00 9.82
C LEU A 34 -8.60 2.63 10.99
N ALA A 35 -9.25 1.82 11.83
CA ALA A 35 -9.96 2.27 13.02
C ALA A 35 -9.01 2.71 14.14
N ASP A 36 -7.77 2.25 14.13
CA ASP A 36 -6.71 2.73 15.01
C ASP A 36 -6.48 4.23 14.76
N LYS A 37 -6.90 5.04 15.72
CA LYS A 37 -6.78 6.51 15.70
C LYS A 37 -5.48 7.02 16.30
N GLU A 38 -4.54 6.13 16.58
CA GLU A 38 -3.25 6.49 17.14
C GLU A 38 -2.13 5.90 16.27
N GLY A 39 -1.31 6.78 15.72
CA GLY A 39 -0.13 6.41 14.96
C GLY A 39 -0.35 6.43 13.45
N THR A 40 0.48 5.69 12.72
CA THR A 40 0.53 5.75 11.26
C THR A 40 0.37 4.38 10.62
N VAL A 41 -0.44 4.32 9.55
CA VAL A 41 -0.72 3.11 8.79
C VAL A 41 -0.31 3.33 7.34
N LEU A 42 0.68 2.58 6.88
CA LEU A 42 1.08 2.54 5.47
C LEU A 42 0.29 1.46 4.75
N VAL A 43 -0.50 1.87 3.78
CA VAL A 43 -1.32 1.00 2.94
C VAL A 43 -0.68 0.86 1.57
N ALA A 44 -0.47 -0.38 1.13
CA ALA A 44 -0.11 -0.70 -0.25
C ALA A 44 -1.27 -1.40 -0.95
N VAL A 45 -1.90 -0.74 -1.94
CA VAL A 45 -2.85 -1.40 -2.85
C VAL A 45 -2.03 -2.13 -3.92
N ASN A 46 -1.72 -3.38 -3.65
CA ASN A 46 -0.88 -4.23 -4.49
C ASN A 46 -1.66 -4.70 -5.73
N SER A 47 -0.95 -5.15 -6.76
CA SER A 47 -1.52 -5.63 -8.01
C SER A 47 -0.53 -6.53 -8.75
N VAL A 48 -1.03 -7.38 -9.64
CA VAL A 48 -0.18 -8.15 -10.58
C VAL A 48 0.47 -7.29 -11.66
N CYS A 49 0.13 -6.00 -11.76
CA CYS A 49 0.63 -5.13 -12.82
C CYS A 49 2.16 -4.99 -12.81
N GLY A 50 2.79 -4.91 -13.98
CA GLY A 50 4.25 -4.80 -14.11
C GLY A 50 4.83 -3.57 -13.40
N CYS A 51 4.11 -2.45 -13.30
CA CYS A 51 4.55 -1.29 -12.54
C CYS A 51 4.55 -1.53 -11.02
N ALA A 52 3.70 -2.43 -10.51
CA ALA A 52 3.74 -2.85 -9.11
C ALA A 52 5.01 -3.65 -8.81
N ALA A 53 5.37 -4.56 -9.73
CA ALA A 53 6.58 -5.38 -9.62
C ALA A 53 7.89 -4.57 -9.77
N ALA A 54 7.94 -3.69 -10.77
CA ALA A 54 9.17 -2.98 -11.11
C ALA A 54 9.41 -1.72 -10.26
N LYS A 55 8.36 -1.14 -9.67
CA LYS A 55 8.45 0.18 -9.04
C LYS A 55 7.85 0.22 -7.64
N ALA A 56 6.55 -0.06 -7.50
CA ALA A 56 5.86 0.12 -6.21
C ALA A 56 6.42 -0.76 -5.08
N ARG A 57 6.53 -2.08 -5.31
CA ARG A 57 7.05 -3.02 -4.30
C ARG A 57 8.52 -2.76 -3.97
N PRO A 58 9.44 -2.62 -4.96
CA PRO A 58 10.82 -2.24 -4.68
C PRO A 58 10.95 -0.92 -3.92
N ALA A 59 10.17 0.10 -4.29
CA ALA A 59 10.21 1.41 -3.62
C ALA A 59 9.74 1.34 -2.16
N LEU A 60 8.67 0.58 -1.87
CA LEU A 60 8.22 0.34 -0.50
C LEU A 60 9.31 -0.33 0.35
N LYS A 61 9.94 -1.38 -0.20
CA LYS A 61 11.03 -2.10 0.49
C LYS A 61 12.21 -1.18 0.79
N MET A 62 12.65 -0.42 -0.20
CA MET A 62 13.78 0.50 -0.07
C MET A 62 13.46 1.64 0.91
N ALA A 63 12.28 2.24 0.81
CA ALA A 63 11.87 3.31 1.71
C ALA A 63 11.81 2.82 3.17
N LEU A 64 11.22 1.65 3.43
CA LEU A 64 11.14 1.08 4.78
C LEU A 64 12.51 0.62 5.32
N ALA A 65 13.42 0.17 4.45
CA ALA A 65 14.76 -0.24 4.85
C ALA A 65 15.64 0.96 5.20
N SER A 66 15.49 2.07 4.49
CA SER A 66 16.37 3.24 4.58
C SER A 66 15.79 4.42 5.37
N ALA A 67 14.53 4.37 5.82
CA ALA A 67 13.94 5.44 6.61
C ALA A 67 14.30 5.33 8.11
N ASP A 68 14.66 6.47 8.70
CA ASP A 68 14.88 6.61 10.14
C ASP A 68 13.56 6.53 10.94
N LYS A 69 12.51 7.16 10.41
CA LYS A 69 11.14 7.06 10.93
C LYS A 69 10.34 6.10 10.07
N LYS A 70 9.54 5.24 10.72
CA LYS A 70 8.76 4.22 10.03
C LYS A 70 7.30 4.26 10.45
N PRO A 71 6.37 3.93 9.54
CA PRO A 71 4.97 3.76 9.89
C PRO A 71 4.79 2.68 10.96
N GLY A 72 3.86 2.90 11.89
CA GLY A 72 3.59 1.96 12.98
C GLY A 72 2.96 0.65 12.51
N LYS A 73 2.11 0.73 11.48
CA LYS A 73 1.46 -0.44 10.87
C LYS A 73 1.66 -0.44 9.36
N LEU A 74 1.93 -1.62 8.80
CA LEU A 74 2.10 -1.84 7.37
C LEU A 74 1.02 -2.81 6.91
N VAL A 75 0.15 -2.40 5.98
CA VAL A 75 -0.96 -3.24 5.51
C VAL A 75 -1.07 -3.23 3.99
N THR A 76 -1.53 -4.33 3.42
CA THR A 76 -1.70 -4.46 1.97
C THR A 76 -3.02 -5.14 1.62
N VAL A 77 -3.67 -4.63 0.57
CA VAL A 77 -4.80 -5.27 -0.10
C VAL A 77 -4.40 -5.59 -1.54
N PHE A 78 -4.89 -6.69 -2.11
CA PHE A 78 -4.49 -7.11 -3.45
C PHE A 78 -5.60 -6.86 -4.49
N ALA A 79 -5.42 -5.84 -5.32
CA ALA A 79 -6.33 -5.52 -6.40
C ALA A 79 -6.43 -6.68 -7.41
N GLY A 80 -7.65 -7.19 -7.60
CA GLY A 80 -7.96 -8.33 -8.47
C GLY A 80 -8.10 -9.67 -7.74
N MET A 81 -7.79 -9.73 -6.45
CA MET A 81 -8.04 -10.93 -5.62
C MET A 81 -9.10 -10.61 -4.57
N GLU A 82 -8.76 -9.87 -3.51
CA GLU A 82 -9.67 -9.55 -2.40
C GLU A 82 -10.54 -8.34 -2.75
N THR A 83 -11.49 -8.57 -3.66
CA THR A 83 -12.30 -7.53 -4.30
C THR A 83 -13.03 -6.66 -3.27
N ASP A 84 -13.59 -7.28 -2.24
CA ASP A 84 -14.36 -6.57 -1.21
C ASP A 84 -13.45 -5.75 -0.28
N ALA A 85 -12.31 -6.31 0.15
CA ALA A 85 -11.31 -5.57 0.93
C ALA A 85 -10.74 -4.37 0.14
N VAL A 86 -10.44 -4.57 -1.15
CA VAL A 86 -9.96 -3.49 -2.02
C VAL A 86 -11.02 -2.42 -2.24
N ALA A 87 -12.29 -2.81 -2.43
CA ALA A 87 -13.39 -1.88 -2.56
C ALA A 87 -13.53 -1.04 -1.27
N LYS A 88 -13.50 -1.69 -0.11
CA LYS A 88 -13.55 -1.01 1.18
C LYS A 88 -12.37 -0.06 1.38
N MET A 89 -11.16 -0.50 1.07
CA MET A 89 -9.97 0.34 1.15
C MET A 89 -10.10 1.58 0.28
N ARG A 90 -10.66 1.47 -0.93
CA ARG A 90 -10.87 2.59 -1.84
C ARG A 90 -11.85 3.64 -1.32
N GLU A 91 -12.82 3.27 -0.48
CA GLU A 91 -13.70 4.24 0.19
C GLU A 91 -12.91 5.19 1.08
N HIS A 92 -11.88 4.68 1.77
CA HIS A 92 -10.97 5.47 2.61
C HIS A 92 -9.94 6.28 1.82
N LEU A 93 -9.80 6.03 0.51
CA LEU A 93 -8.87 6.73 -0.37
C LEU A 93 -9.53 7.89 -1.12
N LEU A 94 -10.79 8.22 -0.83
CA LEU A 94 -11.45 9.38 -1.44
C LEU A 94 -10.74 10.69 -1.02
N PRO A 95 -10.66 11.70 -1.92
CA PRO A 95 -11.29 11.80 -3.24
C PRO A 95 -10.45 11.22 -4.39
N TYR A 96 -9.35 10.49 -4.11
CA TYR A 96 -8.46 9.99 -5.15
C TYR A 96 -9.14 8.92 -6.02
N PRO A 97 -8.98 8.96 -7.35
CA PRO A 97 -9.58 7.98 -8.23
C PRO A 97 -9.01 6.57 -7.95
N PRO A 98 -9.84 5.52 -8.03
CA PRO A 98 -9.40 4.17 -7.77
C PRO A 98 -8.33 3.75 -8.80
N SER A 99 -7.12 3.49 -8.33
CA SER A 99 -5.99 3.08 -9.15
C SER A 99 -5.22 1.93 -8.48
N SER A 100 -4.42 1.21 -9.27
CA SER A 100 -3.55 0.15 -8.76
C SER A 100 -2.34 -0.06 -9.70
N PRO A 101 -1.11 -0.14 -9.18
CA PRO A 101 -0.75 0.02 -7.77
C PRO A 101 -0.93 1.46 -7.29
N CYS A 102 -1.21 1.64 -6.00
CA CYS A 102 -1.13 2.93 -5.30
C CYS A 102 -0.71 2.71 -3.84
N ILE A 103 -0.18 3.75 -3.22
CA ILE A 103 0.35 3.70 -1.84
C ILE A 103 -0.25 4.87 -1.06
N ALA A 104 -0.77 4.61 0.13
CA ALA A 104 -1.36 5.62 1.00
C ALA A 104 -0.74 5.57 2.38
N LEU A 105 -0.56 6.73 3.02
CA LEU A 105 -0.20 6.84 4.43
C LEU A 105 -1.36 7.49 5.17
N PHE A 106 -1.82 6.81 6.20
CA PHE A 106 -2.79 7.32 7.15
C PHE A 106 -2.09 7.71 8.44
N LYS A 107 -2.58 8.77 9.07
CA LYS A 107 -2.20 9.19 10.42
C LYS A 107 -3.46 9.44 11.22
N ASP A 108 -3.57 8.79 12.37
CA ASP A 108 -4.70 8.95 13.30
C ASP A 108 -6.08 8.74 12.62
N GLY A 109 -6.12 7.84 11.64
CA GLY A 109 -7.31 7.52 10.83
C GLY A 109 -7.56 8.43 9.63
N GLU A 110 -6.75 9.47 9.41
CA GLU A 110 -6.88 10.40 8.28
C GLU A 110 -5.84 10.13 7.20
N LEU A 111 -6.24 10.24 5.93
CA LEU A 111 -5.35 10.10 4.78
C LEU A 111 -4.44 11.34 4.68
N VAL A 112 -3.16 11.20 4.99
CA VAL A 112 -2.19 12.32 4.99
C VAL A 112 -1.27 12.32 3.78
N HIS A 113 -1.07 11.17 3.13
CA HIS A 113 -0.25 11.09 1.93
C HIS A 113 -0.75 10.01 0.97
N MET A 114 -0.65 10.27 -0.34
CA MET A 114 -1.10 9.34 -1.38
C MET A 114 -0.19 9.41 -2.61
N ILE A 115 0.24 8.24 -3.09
CA ILE A 115 0.97 8.06 -4.34
C ILE A 115 0.07 7.25 -5.28
N GLU A 116 -0.56 7.96 -6.22
CA GLU A 116 -1.39 7.36 -7.25
C GLU A 116 -0.59 6.60 -8.31
N ARG A 117 -1.26 5.70 -9.03
CA ARG A 117 -0.67 4.93 -10.13
C ARG A 117 0.07 5.79 -11.15
N TYR A 118 -0.47 6.95 -11.52
CA TYR A 118 0.17 7.85 -12.49
C TYR A 118 1.57 8.30 -12.05
N HIS A 119 1.73 8.60 -10.75
CA HIS A 119 3.02 8.94 -10.18
C HIS A 119 3.98 7.74 -10.19
N ILE A 120 3.47 6.52 -9.93
CA ILE A 120 4.28 5.29 -9.96
C ILE A 120 4.71 4.95 -11.39
N GLU A 121 3.80 5.03 -12.37
CA GLU A 121 4.09 4.70 -13.75
C GLU A 121 5.06 5.70 -14.41
N GLY A 122 4.90 6.99 -14.13
CA GLY A 122 5.73 8.06 -14.69
C GLY A 122 7.08 8.28 -14.00
N SER A 123 7.29 7.74 -12.79
CA SER A 123 8.50 7.97 -12.00
C SER A 123 9.47 6.79 -12.02
N ASP A 124 10.73 7.06 -11.76
CA ASP A 124 11.70 6.05 -11.34
C ASP A 124 11.46 5.61 -9.89
N ALA A 125 11.97 4.43 -9.52
CA ALA A 125 11.76 3.86 -8.19
C ALA A 125 12.34 4.75 -7.08
N MET A 126 13.51 5.37 -7.30
CA MET A 126 14.15 6.25 -6.31
C MET A 126 13.33 7.50 -6.02
N ARG A 127 12.66 8.07 -7.02
CA ARG A 127 11.73 9.19 -6.80
C ARG A 127 10.55 8.79 -5.93
N ILE A 128 10.04 7.57 -6.07
CA ILE A 128 8.98 7.04 -5.18
C ILE A 128 9.52 6.82 -3.77
N VAL A 129 10.75 6.30 -3.63
CA VAL A 129 11.42 6.13 -2.34
C VAL A 129 11.56 7.46 -1.61
N ASN A 130 12.11 8.48 -2.28
CA ASN A 130 12.28 9.80 -1.67
C ASN A 130 10.95 10.43 -1.28
N ASN A 131 9.89 10.22 -2.07
CA ASN A 131 8.56 10.71 -1.74
C ASN A 131 8.01 10.03 -0.46
N LEU A 132 8.12 8.70 -0.39
CA LEU A 132 7.72 7.94 0.79
C LEU A 132 8.54 8.33 2.03
N GLN A 133 9.85 8.48 1.91
CA GLN A 133 10.70 8.89 3.02
C GLN A 133 10.35 10.29 3.53
N GLY A 134 10.09 11.24 2.63
CA GLY A 134 9.61 12.57 3.03
C GLY A 134 8.28 12.51 3.80
N ALA A 135 7.33 11.67 3.34
CA ALA A 135 6.09 11.45 4.06
C ALA A 135 6.32 10.78 5.44
N PHE A 136 7.25 9.83 5.54
CA PHE A 136 7.58 9.20 6.82
C PHE A 136 8.23 10.19 7.79
N GLU A 137 9.12 11.06 7.32
CA GLU A 137 9.76 12.08 8.16
C GLU A 137 8.75 13.08 8.72
N GLU A 138 7.78 13.48 7.89
CA GLU A 138 6.75 14.47 8.23
C GLU A 138 5.67 13.90 9.17
N TYR A 139 5.19 12.68 8.90
CA TYR A 139 3.99 12.15 9.56
C TYR A 139 4.28 11.09 10.63
N CYS A 140 5.39 10.34 10.52
CA CYS A 140 5.78 9.31 11.49
C CYS A 140 6.68 9.85 12.61
#